data_AF-A0A970F727-F1
#
_entry.id   AF-A0A970F727-F1
#
_cell.length_a   1.000
_cell.length_b   1.000
_cell.length_c   1.000
_cell.angle_alpha   90.00
_cell.angle_beta   90.00
_cell.angle_gamma   90.00
#
_symmetry.space_group_name_H-M   'P 1'
#
loop_
_entity.id
_entity.type
_entity.pdbx_description
1 polymer ?
#
loop_
_entity_poly.entity_id
_entity_poly.type
_entity_poly.pdbx_seq_one_letter_code
_entity_poly.pdbx_strand_id
1 'polypeptide(L)'
;GTGLHIYYVLEEPIDLFPNIKLQLKKLKYDLTFKMWEYKATSQEKQIQYQSINQGFRMVGSRNDKYDLPVKAFKTGERVTLDYINSYADEEKNRVDIKKRFRPTQYSLEEAEEKFPEWYERVIVKGDKRAKRWDIKRDLYDWWLRQSYKVKGGHRYFYLMCMAIYGVKCNIPKNEVREDMYKIFDELKEIEHSNPLEEDDIKSALETYDRQYYNFTIDDIVKLTDIPIEKNKRNYQKQSDHLEEARMIRDLRMKREGRKWTDNNGRPSKENLVKEYLEENPDHSPTEIAKNLKISRTTVYKYI
;
A
#
# COMPACT_ATOMS: atom_id res chain seq x y z
N GLY A 1 -18.96 -25.79 2.72
CA GLY A 1 -17.97 -25.43 3.75
C GLY A 1 -18.10 -26.39 4.91
N THR A 2 -17.01 -26.69 5.61
CA THR A 2 -16.99 -27.54 6.81
C THR A 2 -17.19 -26.76 8.12
N GLY A 3 -17.24 -25.43 8.06
CA GLY A 3 -17.35 -24.56 9.22
C GLY A 3 -18.77 -24.28 9.69
N LEU A 4 -18.90 -23.95 10.98
CA LEU A 4 -20.11 -23.40 11.59
C LEU A 4 -20.13 -21.87 11.37
N HIS A 5 -21.26 -21.33 10.95
CA HIS A 5 -21.48 -19.89 10.86
C HIS A 5 -22.38 -19.43 12.01
N ILE A 6 -21.92 -18.41 12.74
CA ILE A 6 -22.66 -17.83 13.87
C ILE A 6 -23.23 -16.49 13.40
N TYR A 7 -24.54 -16.32 13.55
CA TYR A 7 -25.27 -15.11 13.18
C TYR A 7 -25.85 -14.46 14.43
N TYR A 8 -25.53 -13.19 14.62
CA TYR A 8 -26.21 -12.34 15.58
C TYR A 8 -27.30 -11.56 14.85
N VAL A 9 -28.57 -11.82 15.19
CA VAL A 9 -29.71 -11.08 14.63
C VAL A 9 -29.99 -9.91 15.55
N LEU A 10 -29.83 -8.69 15.02
CA LEU A 10 -30.10 -7.48 15.78
C LEU A 10 -31.61 -7.28 16.00
N GLU A 11 -31.98 -6.71 17.14
CA GLU A 11 -33.36 -6.32 17.43
C GLU A 11 -33.88 -5.29 16.42
N GLU A 12 -33.06 -4.26 16.16
CA GLU A 12 -33.33 -3.21 15.20
C GLU A 12 -32.35 -3.30 14.00
N PRO A 13 -32.82 -3.09 12.76
CA PRO A 13 -31.94 -3.00 11.60
C PRO A 13 -31.03 -1.77 11.71
N ILE A 14 -29.81 -1.89 11.20
CA ILE A 14 -28.84 -0.78 11.15
C ILE A 14 -28.68 -0.31 9.72
N ASP A 15 -28.86 1.00 9.51
CA ASP A 15 -28.54 1.64 8.24
C ASP A 15 -27.02 1.62 7.99
N LEU A 16 -26.62 0.97 6.88
CA LEU A 16 -25.21 0.73 6.56
C LEU A 16 -24.54 1.92 5.87
N PHE A 17 -24.52 3.08 6.54
CA PHE A 17 -23.77 4.25 6.06
C PHE A 17 -22.26 3.97 5.99
N PRO A 18 -21.48 4.67 5.14
CA PRO A 18 -20.05 4.39 4.95
C PRO A 18 -19.22 4.38 6.26
N ASN A 19 -19.49 5.29 7.19
CA ASN A 19 -18.86 5.32 8.50
C ASN A 19 -19.27 4.14 9.38
N ILE A 20 -20.54 3.72 9.33
CA ILE A 20 -21.06 2.57 10.09
C ILE A 20 -20.47 1.27 9.55
N LYS A 21 -20.37 1.12 8.23
CA LYS A 21 -19.73 -0.03 7.57
C LYS A 21 -18.31 -0.26 8.08
N LEU A 22 -17.51 0.80 8.20
CA LEU A 22 -16.14 0.70 8.73
C LEU A 22 -16.10 0.32 10.21
N GLN A 23 -17.05 0.81 11.01
CA GLN A 23 -17.15 0.45 12.43
C GLN A 23 -17.57 -1.01 12.61
N LEU A 24 -18.59 -1.47 11.90
CA LEU A 24 -19.04 -2.88 11.93
C LEU A 24 -17.93 -3.84 11.49
N LYS A 25 -17.10 -3.45 10.52
CA LYS A 25 -15.92 -4.23 10.12
C LYS A 25 -14.94 -4.42 11.29
N LYS A 26 -14.66 -3.35 12.05
CA LYS A 26 -13.78 -3.43 13.22
C LYS A 26 -14.38 -4.29 14.32
N LEU A 27 -15.66 -4.08 14.65
CA LEU A 27 -16.37 -4.90 15.62
C LEU A 27 -16.35 -6.39 15.23
N LYS A 28 -16.62 -6.73 13.97
CA LYS A 28 -16.54 -8.10 13.46
C LYS A 28 -15.15 -8.70 13.65
N TYR A 29 -14.08 -7.90 13.47
CA TYR A 29 -12.72 -8.39 13.67
C TYR A 29 -12.45 -8.72 15.13
N ASP A 30 -12.84 -7.86 16.08
CA ASP A 30 -12.71 -8.15 17.52
C ASP A 30 -13.47 -9.43 17.91
N LEU A 31 -14.72 -9.58 17.44
CA LEU A 31 -15.51 -10.79 17.69
C LEU A 31 -14.85 -12.04 17.09
N THR A 32 -14.33 -11.93 15.86
CA THR A 32 -13.63 -13.03 15.19
C THR A 32 -12.38 -13.43 15.98
N PHE A 33 -11.60 -12.47 16.45
CA PHE A 33 -10.42 -12.71 17.28
C PHE A 33 -10.78 -13.47 18.56
N LYS A 34 -11.82 -13.01 19.28
CA LYS A 34 -12.27 -13.65 20.53
C LYS A 34 -12.78 -15.07 20.33
N MET A 35 -13.49 -15.30 19.23
CA MET A 35 -14.09 -16.59 18.95
C MET A 35 -13.11 -17.59 18.34
N TRP A 36 -11.93 -17.15 17.89
CA TRP A 36 -10.97 -18.00 17.18
C TRP A 36 -9.90 -18.56 18.13
N GLU A 37 -10.22 -19.69 18.74
CA GLU A 37 -9.31 -20.41 19.62
C GLU A 37 -8.83 -21.70 18.95
N TYR A 38 -7.53 -21.79 18.72
CA TYR A 38 -6.92 -22.93 18.03
C TYR A 38 -7.10 -24.22 18.83
N LYS A 39 -7.59 -25.27 18.15
CA LYS A 39 -7.98 -26.59 18.67
C LYS A 39 -9.24 -26.63 19.54
N ALA A 40 -9.82 -25.49 19.91
CA ALA A 40 -11.10 -25.43 20.61
C ALA A 40 -12.24 -25.12 19.63
N THR A 41 -12.26 -23.91 19.08
CA THR A 41 -13.31 -23.44 18.16
C THR A 41 -12.86 -23.42 16.70
N SER A 42 -11.55 -23.47 16.44
CA SER A 42 -10.97 -23.54 15.10
C SER A 42 -9.89 -24.62 14.98
N GLN A 43 -9.86 -25.33 13.86
CA GLN A 43 -8.76 -26.25 13.52
C GLN A 43 -7.56 -25.52 12.90
N GLU A 44 -7.71 -24.24 12.56
CA GLU A 44 -6.70 -23.44 11.89
C GLU A 44 -6.03 -22.51 12.91
N LYS A 45 -4.69 -22.55 12.98
CA LYS A 45 -3.96 -21.72 13.95
C LYS A 45 -4.00 -20.23 13.61
N GLN A 46 -4.03 -19.89 12.31
CA GLN A 46 -4.07 -18.50 11.85
C GLN A 46 -5.50 -18.03 11.68
N ILE A 47 -5.80 -16.83 12.19
CA ILE A 47 -7.14 -16.25 12.16
C ILE A 47 -7.45 -15.76 10.74
N GLN A 48 -8.61 -16.14 10.22
CA GLN A 48 -9.08 -15.66 8.92
C GLN A 48 -10.13 -14.55 9.11
N TYR A 49 -9.72 -13.31 8.85
CA TYR A 49 -10.63 -12.16 8.92
C TYR A 49 -11.38 -11.95 7.61
N GLN A 50 -12.71 -11.96 7.67
CA GLN A 50 -13.57 -11.81 6.49
C GLN A 50 -14.42 -10.54 6.52
N SER A 51 -14.79 -10.02 5.34
CA SER A 51 -15.63 -8.83 5.19
C SER A 51 -17.01 -9.00 5.81
N ILE A 52 -17.63 -7.90 6.26
CA ILE A 52 -19.04 -7.91 6.71
C ILE A 52 -20.02 -8.17 5.56
N ASN A 53 -19.59 -7.97 4.32
CA ASN A 53 -20.40 -8.19 3.11
C ASN A 53 -20.22 -9.60 2.52
N GLN A 54 -19.65 -10.53 3.28
CA GLN A 54 -19.45 -11.89 2.81
C GLN A 54 -20.80 -12.58 2.59
N GLY A 55 -21.00 -13.15 1.41
CA GLY A 55 -22.16 -13.98 1.11
C GLY A 55 -22.09 -15.30 1.87
N PHE A 56 -23.24 -15.75 2.36
CA PHE A 56 -23.39 -17.06 2.98
C PHE A 56 -24.41 -17.91 2.24
N ARG A 57 -24.30 -19.24 2.39
CA ARG A 57 -25.26 -20.17 1.79
C ARG A 57 -26.61 -20.06 2.50
N MET A 58 -27.68 -20.09 1.71
CA MET A 58 -29.04 -20.03 2.23
C MET A 58 -29.43 -21.36 2.88
N VAL A 59 -30.11 -21.29 4.03
CA VAL A 59 -30.67 -22.48 4.70
C VAL A 59 -31.63 -23.18 3.75
N GLY A 60 -31.51 -24.51 3.66
CA GLY A 60 -32.28 -25.33 2.72
C GLY A 60 -31.60 -25.53 1.36
N SER A 61 -30.56 -24.77 1.00
CA SER A 61 -29.75 -25.06 -0.18
C SER A 61 -28.87 -26.30 0.05
N ARG A 62 -28.36 -26.90 -1.03
CA ARG A 62 -27.34 -27.97 -0.94
C ARG A 62 -25.95 -27.35 -0.97
N ASN A 63 -25.01 -27.98 -0.27
CA ASN A 63 -23.61 -27.60 -0.26
C ASN A 63 -22.88 -28.36 -1.37
N ASP A 64 -22.32 -27.64 -2.34
CA ASP A 64 -21.67 -28.21 -3.53
C ASP A 64 -20.52 -29.18 -3.22
N LYS A 65 -19.84 -29.03 -2.07
CA LYS A 65 -18.68 -29.85 -1.69
C LYS A 65 -19.06 -31.24 -1.17
N TYR A 66 -20.21 -31.39 -0.52
CA TYR A 66 -20.61 -32.63 0.15
C TYR A 66 -22.05 -33.07 -0.17
N ASP A 67 -22.76 -32.32 -1.01
CA ASP A 67 -24.18 -32.49 -1.35
C ASP A 67 -25.14 -32.57 -0.14
N LEU A 68 -24.72 -31.97 0.98
CA LEU A 68 -25.49 -31.94 2.22
C LEU A 68 -26.40 -30.70 2.29
N PRO A 69 -27.62 -30.83 2.85
CA PRO A 69 -28.50 -29.68 3.06
C PRO A 69 -27.92 -28.75 4.12
N VAL A 70 -27.93 -27.45 3.83
CA VAL A 70 -27.54 -26.40 4.77
C VAL A 70 -28.65 -26.25 5.82
N LYS A 71 -28.31 -26.48 7.08
CA LYS A 71 -29.22 -26.35 8.23
C LYS A 71 -28.82 -25.16 9.09
N ALA A 72 -29.81 -24.56 9.74
CA ALA A 72 -29.58 -23.56 10.78
C ALA A 72 -30.30 -23.99 12.06
N PHE A 73 -29.70 -23.62 13.19
CA PHE A 73 -30.25 -23.84 14.52
C PHE A 73 -30.39 -22.47 15.18
N LYS A 74 -31.57 -22.16 15.70
CA LYS A 74 -31.81 -20.93 16.45
C LYS A 74 -31.47 -21.19 17.92
N THR A 75 -30.64 -20.32 18.49
CA THR A 75 -30.36 -20.27 19.92
C THR A 75 -30.34 -18.82 20.38
N GLY A 76 -30.83 -18.55 21.59
CA GLY A 76 -30.97 -17.20 22.12
C GLY A 76 -32.06 -16.36 21.43
N GLU A 77 -32.17 -15.12 21.90
CA GLU A 77 -33.04 -14.10 21.33
C GLU A 77 -32.26 -13.16 20.40
N ARG A 78 -32.97 -12.20 19.80
CA ARG A 78 -32.31 -11.09 19.10
C ARG A 78 -31.47 -10.30 20.10
N VAL A 79 -30.44 -9.63 19.61
CA VAL A 79 -29.50 -8.89 20.46
C VAL A 79 -29.50 -7.41 20.13
N THR A 80 -29.27 -6.56 21.12
CA THR A 80 -29.08 -5.13 20.91
C THR A 80 -27.67 -4.84 20.38
N LEU A 81 -27.51 -3.70 19.71
CA LEU A 81 -26.18 -3.24 19.30
C LEU A 81 -25.26 -3.01 20.52
N ASP A 82 -25.81 -2.47 21.61
CA ASP A 82 -25.06 -2.22 22.85
C ASP A 82 -24.54 -3.51 23.48
N TYR A 83 -25.33 -4.59 23.43
CA TYR A 83 -24.88 -5.92 23.84
C TYR A 83 -23.70 -6.41 22.99
N ILE A 84 -23.77 -6.31 21.66
CA ILE A 84 -22.64 -6.73 20.83
C ILE A 84 -21.41 -5.82 21.06
N ASN A 85 -21.63 -4.51 21.20
CA ASN A 85 -20.57 -3.53 21.47
C ASN A 85 -19.81 -3.79 22.78
N SER A 86 -20.44 -4.41 23.79
CA SER A 86 -19.75 -4.75 25.04
C SER A 86 -18.65 -5.79 24.85
N TYR A 87 -18.66 -6.53 23.73
CA TYR A 87 -17.63 -7.50 23.37
C TYR A 87 -16.50 -6.91 22.51
N ALA A 88 -16.54 -5.63 22.13
CA ALA A 88 -15.38 -5.00 21.49
C ALA A 88 -14.21 -4.91 22.47
N ASP A 89 -12.98 -5.13 21.99
CA ASP A 89 -11.78 -5.05 22.83
C ASP A 89 -11.39 -3.61 23.15
N GLU A 90 -11.54 -2.74 22.16
CA GLU A 90 -11.23 -1.32 22.28
C GLU A 90 -12.46 -0.47 22.01
N GLU A 91 -12.60 0.64 22.72
CA GLU A 91 -13.72 1.58 22.53
C GLU A 91 -13.81 2.07 21.08
N LYS A 92 -12.67 2.26 20.42
CA LYS A 92 -12.57 2.69 19.01
C LYS A 92 -13.13 1.68 17.99
N ASN A 93 -13.36 0.43 18.40
CA ASN A 93 -13.90 -0.65 17.58
C ASN A 93 -15.40 -0.84 17.78
N ARG A 94 -16.00 -0.18 18.79
CA ARG A 94 -17.46 -0.14 18.98
C ARG A 94 -18.13 0.62 17.84
N VAL A 95 -19.39 0.29 17.61
CA VAL A 95 -20.24 0.94 16.61
C VAL A 95 -21.08 2.02 17.27
N ASP A 96 -20.88 3.26 16.84
CA ASP A 96 -21.70 4.41 17.19
C ASP A 96 -22.57 4.81 15.99
N ILE A 97 -23.87 4.46 16.10
CA ILE A 97 -24.91 4.83 15.13
C ILE A 97 -25.41 6.28 15.31
N LYS A 98 -25.17 6.92 16.45
CA LYS A 98 -25.60 8.30 16.71
C LYS A 98 -24.74 9.31 15.95
N LYS A 99 -23.49 8.93 15.63
CA LYS A 99 -22.61 9.72 14.77
C LYS A 99 -23.10 9.71 13.32
N ARG A 100 -23.87 10.75 12.97
CA ARG A 100 -24.38 10.95 11.60
C ARG A 100 -23.24 11.01 10.59
N PHE A 101 -23.40 10.28 9.48
CA PHE A 101 -22.59 10.47 8.30
C PHE A 101 -22.91 11.84 7.69
N ARG A 102 -21.97 12.78 7.79
CA ARG A 102 -22.07 14.08 7.12
C ARG A 102 -21.05 14.10 5.98
N PRO A 103 -21.45 13.77 4.74
CA PRO A 103 -20.58 14.01 3.61
C PRO A 103 -20.34 15.51 3.51
N THR A 104 -19.08 15.93 3.34
CA THR A 104 -18.79 17.33 3.05
C THR A 104 -19.42 17.68 1.71
N GLN A 105 -20.30 18.69 1.73
CA GLN A 105 -20.92 19.23 0.51
C GLN A 105 -20.25 20.56 0.19
N TYR A 106 -19.88 20.74 -1.07
CA TYR A 106 -19.35 21.99 -1.61
C TYR A 106 -20.28 22.44 -2.74
N SER A 107 -20.49 23.75 -2.89
CA SER A 107 -21.06 24.28 -4.12
C SER A 107 -20.11 24.02 -5.30
N LEU A 108 -20.59 24.15 -6.54
CA LEU A 108 -19.72 24.02 -7.71
C LEU A 108 -18.61 25.08 -7.70
N GLU A 109 -18.93 26.32 -7.32
CA GLU A 109 -17.97 27.42 -7.18
C GLU A 109 -16.92 27.13 -6.10
N GLU A 110 -17.34 26.65 -4.93
CA GLU A 110 -16.42 26.27 -3.86
C GLU A 110 -15.53 25.07 -4.26
N ALA A 111 -16.07 24.13 -5.03
CA ALA A 111 -15.32 22.99 -5.52
C ALA A 111 -14.28 23.39 -6.58
N GLU A 112 -14.61 24.36 -7.44
CA GLU A 112 -13.69 24.95 -8.41
C GLU A 112 -12.52 25.65 -7.72
N GLU A 113 -12.79 26.44 -6.66
CA GLU A 113 -11.75 27.14 -5.90
C GLU A 113 -10.88 26.18 -5.07
N LYS A 114 -11.51 25.28 -4.29
CA LYS A 114 -10.80 24.40 -3.35
C LYS A 114 -10.18 23.17 -4.01
N PHE A 115 -10.76 22.69 -5.11
CA PHE A 115 -10.32 21.48 -5.80
C PHE A 115 -10.27 21.68 -7.33
N PRO A 116 -9.48 22.65 -7.84
CA PRO A 116 -9.49 23.04 -9.25
C PRO A 116 -9.19 21.86 -10.20
N GLU A 117 -8.24 21.00 -9.84
CA GLU A 117 -7.93 19.80 -10.63
C GLU A 117 -9.08 18.78 -10.66
N TRP A 118 -9.81 18.65 -9.56
CA TRP A 118 -10.96 17.75 -9.50
C TRP A 118 -12.11 18.31 -10.33
N TYR A 119 -12.37 19.62 -10.23
CA TYR A 119 -13.43 20.32 -10.96
C TYR A 119 -13.22 20.21 -12.48
N GLU A 120 -12.03 20.58 -12.96
CA GLU A 120 -11.66 20.45 -14.37
C GLU A 120 -11.83 19.01 -14.89
N ARG A 121 -11.39 18.03 -14.10
CA ARG A 121 -11.46 16.62 -14.51
C ARG A 121 -12.88 16.05 -14.51
N VAL A 122 -13.65 16.33 -13.47
CA VAL A 122 -14.95 15.67 -13.22
C VAL A 122 -16.10 16.46 -13.82
N ILE A 123 -16.10 17.79 -13.70
CA ILE A 123 -17.17 18.68 -14.16
C ILE A 123 -16.93 19.09 -15.62
N VAL A 124 -15.75 19.61 -15.96
CA VAL A 124 -15.47 20.09 -17.33
C VAL A 124 -15.23 18.92 -18.30
N LYS A 125 -14.31 18.01 -17.98
CA LYS A 125 -13.96 16.86 -18.84
C LYS A 125 -14.89 15.65 -18.71
N GLY A 126 -15.79 15.65 -17.71
CA GLY A 126 -16.71 14.54 -17.45
C GLY A 126 -16.06 13.24 -16.95
N ASP A 127 -14.77 13.24 -16.61
CA ASP A 127 -14.07 12.06 -16.12
C ASP A 127 -14.33 11.84 -14.63
N LYS A 128 -15.45 11.16 -14.35
CA LYS A 128 -15.90 10.81 -13.00
C LYS A 128 -15.10 9.67 -12.35
N ARG A 129 -14.05 9.15 -12.98
CA ARG A 129 -13.24 8.08 -12.38
C ARG A 129 -12.56 8.60 -11.10
N ALA A 130 -12.39 7.75 -10.08
CA ALA A 130 -11.63 8.14 -8.89
C ALA A 130 -10.18 8.50 -9.29
N LYS A 131 -9.62 9.59 -8.74
CA LYS A 131 -8.21 9.94 -8.96
C LYS A 131 -7.37 8.81 -8.37
N ARG A 132 -6.49 8.23 -9.19
CA ARG A 132 -5.58 7.16 -8.78
C ARG A 132 -4.21 7.76 -8.47
N TRP A 133 -3.54 7.23 -7.46
CA TRP A 133 -2.11 7.45 -7.30
C TRP A 133 -1.36 6.57 -8.30
N ASP A 134 -0.49 7.14 -9.12
CA ASP A 134 0.40 6.33 -9.96
C ASP A 134 1.45 5.65 -9.08
N ILE A 135 1.20 4.37 -8.81
CA ILE A 135 2.08 3.52 -8.03
C ILE A 135 3.00 2.78 -9.01
N LYS A 136 4.29 2.78 -8.70
CA LYS A 136 5.30 2.11 -9.52
C LYS A 136 5.09 0.59 -9.54
N ARG A 137 5.41 0.00 -10.69
CA ARG A 137 5.47 -1.46 -10.92
C ARG A 137 6.30 -2.20 -9.87
N ASP A 138 7.35 -1.57 -9.34
CA ASP A 138 8.21 -2.13 -8.27
C ASP A 138 7.42 -2.71 -7.09
N LEU A 139 6.25 -2.13 -6.76
CA LEU A 139 5.40 -2.64 -5.67
C LEU A 139 4.75 -3.99 -6.04
N TYR A 140 4.30 -4.15 -7.29
CA TYR A 140 3.75 -5.42 -7.77
C TYR A 140 4.84 -6.49 -7.84
N ASP A 141 6.00 -6.17 -8.40
CA ASP A 141 7.14 -7.10 -8.47
C ASP A 141 7.65 -7.46 -7.06
N TRP A 142 7.61 -6.51 -6.11
CA TRP A 142 7.90 -6.78 -4.71
C TRP A 142 6.89 -7.76 -4.08
N TRP A 143 5.61 -7.64 -4.41
CA TRP A 143 4.58 -8.55 -3.91
C TRP A 143 4.77 -9.98 -4.43
N LEU A 144 5.10 -10.14 -5.71
CA LEU A 144 5.41 -11.45 -6.30
C LEU A 144 6.51 -12.20 -5.55
N ARG A 145 7.49 -11.46 -5.01
CA ARG A 145 8.58 -12.03 -4.20
C ARG A 145 8.16 -12.46 -2.79
N GLN A 146 6.91 -12.24 -2.36
CA GLN A 146 6.45 -12.57 -1.01
C GLN A 146 5.83 -13.98 -0.88
N SER A 147 5.75 -14.77 -1.95
CA SER A 147 5.09 -16.09 -1.96
C SER A 147 5.58 -17.04 -0.88
N TYR A 148 6.89 -17.06 -0.62
CA TYR A 148 7.51 -17.90 0.41
C TYR A 148 7.01 -17.65 1.85
N LYS A 149 6.34 -16.52 2.10
CA LYS A 149 5.75 -16.19 3.41
C LYS A 149 4.32 -16.69 3.55
N VAL A 150 3.69 -17.15 2.48
CA VAL A 150 2.29 -17.54 2.47
C VAL A 150 2.10 -18.79 3.31
N LYS A 151 1.03 -18.80 4.12
CA LYS A 151 0.58 -19.95 4.89
C LYS A 151 -0.71 -20.51 4.27
N GLY A 152 -1.02 -21.77 4.53
CA GLY A 152 -2.11 -22.51 3.88
C GLY A 152 -3.46 -21.79 3.79
N GLY A 153 -3.94 -21.23 4.90
CA GLY A 153 -5.19 -20.47 4.96
C GLY A 153 -5.20 -19.12 4.23
N HIS A 154 -4.04 -18.66 3.74
CA HIS A 154 -3.86 -17.35 3.13
C HIS A 154 -3.47 -17.41 1.64
N ARG A 155 -3.43 -18.62 1.04
CA ARG A 155 -3.10 -18.82 -0.39
C ARG A 155 -4.03 -18.06 -1.34
N TYR A 156 -5.34 -18.18 -1.14
CA TYR A 156 -6.33 -17.41 -1.91
C TYR A 156 -6.15 -15.90 -1.72
N PHE A 157 -5.96 -15.45 -0.46
CA PHE A 157 -5.81 -14.03 -0.16
C PHE A 157 -4.53 -13.44 -0.78
N TYR A 158 -3.48 -14.23 -0.95
CA TYR A 158 -2.28 -13.83 -1.69
C TYR A 158 -2.60 -13.55 -3.17
N LEU A 159 -3.30 -14.47 -3.85
CA LEU A 159 -3.76 -14.28 -5.23
C LEU A 159 -4.70 -13.07 -5.35
N MET A 160 -5.65 -12.93 -4.42
CA MET A 160 -6.53 -11.77 -4.37
C MET A 160 -5.73 -10.46 -4.26
N CYS A 161 -4.70 -10.41 -3.39
CA CYS A 161 -3.84 -9.24 -3.27
C CYS A 161 -2.96 -9.02 -4.50
N MET A 162 -2.54 -10.05 -5.22
CA MET A 162 -1.87 -9.90 -6.53
C MET A 162 -2.75 -9.14 -7.52
N ALA A 163 -4.04 -9.49 -7.62
CA ALA A 163 -4.99 -8.76 -8.46
C ALA A 163 -5.11 -7.29 -8.02
N ILE A 164 -5.30 -7.03 -6.72
CA ILE A 164 -5.40 -5.66 -6.17
C ILE A 164 -4.13 -4.84 -6.49
N TYR A 165 -2.94 -5.41 -6.27
CA TYR A 165 -1.68 -4.73 -6.60
C TYR A 165 -1.51 -4.52 -8.10
N GLY A 166 -1.96 -5.46 -8.94
CA GLY A 166 -1.97 -5.32 -10.39
C GLY A 166 -2.76 -4.09 -10.84
N VAL A 167 -3.99 -3.90 -10.33
CA VAL A 167 -4.80 -2.72 -10.66
C VAL A 167 -4.11 -1.43 -10.15
N LYS A 168 -3.56 -1.46 -8.92
CA LYS A 168 -2.87 -0.32 -8.30
C LYS A 168 -1.64 0.13 -9.09
N CYS A 169 -0.86 -0.83 -9.61
CA CYS A 169 0.38 -0.58 -10.35
C CYS A 169 0.20 -0.54 -11.87
N ASN A 170 -1.06 -0.58 -12.35
CA ASN A 170 -1.41 -0.55 -13.78
C ASN A 170 -0.85 -1.72 -14.60
N ILE A 171 -0.72 -2.90 -13.98
CA ILE A 171 -0.27 -4.12 -14.65
C ILE A 171 -1.43 -4.72 -15.44
N PRO A 172 -1.29 -4.97 -16.75
CA PRO A 172 -2.36 -5.56 -17.56
C PRO A 172 -2.98 -6.83 -16.93
N LYS A 173 -4.31 -6.95 -16.98
CA LYS A 173 -5.02 -8.08 -16.35
C LYS A 173 -4.55 -9.45 -16.87
N ASN A 174 -4.16 -9.53 -18.14
CA ASN A 174 -3.59 -10.74 -18.74
C ASN A 174 -2.24 -11.09 -18.14
N GLU A 175 -1.36 -10.10 -17.92
CA GLU A 175 -0.06 -10.30 -17.28
C GLU A 175 -0.24 -10.78 -15.83
N VAL A 176 -1.14 -10.14 -15.07
CA VAL A 176 -1.48 -10.59 -13.70
C VAL A 176 -1.97 -12.03 -13.69
N ARG A 177 -2.81 -12.43 -14.66
CA ARG A 177 -3.27 -13.81 -14.79
C ARG A 177 -2.12 -14.78 -15.05
N GLU A 178 -1.23 -14.45 -15.99
CA GLU A 178 -0.06 -15.28 -16.30
C GLU A 178 0.84 -15.46 -15.07
N ASP A 179 1.08 -14.39 -14.30
CA ASP A 179 1.87 -14.47 -13.07
C ASP A 179 1.18 -15.29 -11.98
N MET A 180 -0.15 -15.21 -11.85
CA MET A 180 -0.91 -16.07 -10.94
C MET A 180 -0.74 -17.55 -11.30
N TYR A 181 -0.79 -17.91 -12.58
CA TYR A 181 -0.56 -19.30 -13.01
C TYR A 181 0.87 -19.78 -12.72
N LYS A 182 1.89 -18.93 -12.93
CA LYS A 182 3.29 -19.29 -12.63
C LYS A 182 3.52 -19.65 -11.17
N ILE A 183 2.82 -18.98 -10.26
CA ILE A 183 2.98 -19.18 -8.81
C ILE A 183 1.97 -20.15 -8.22
N PHE A 184 0.96 -20.55 -9.00
CA PHE A 184 -0.15 -21.37 -8.55
C PHE A 184 0.31 -22.72 -8.00
N ASP A 185 1.24 -23.39 -8.71
CA ASP A 185 1.75 -24.69 -8.28
C ASP A 185 2.49 -24.60 -6.95
N GLU A 186 3.34 -23.58 -6.74
CA GLU A 186 4.01 -23.33 -5.45
C GLU A 186 3.00 -23.13 -4.32
N LEU A 187 1.95 -22.34 -4.55
CA LEU A 187 0.93 -22.09 -3.54
C LEU A 187 0.09 -23.34 -3.26
N LYS A 188 -0.24 -24.12 -4.28
CA LYS A 188 -1.08 -25.32 -4.17
C LYS A 188 -0.46 -26.37 -3.25
N GLU A 189 0.86 -26.51 -3.27
CA GLU A 189 1.61 -27.45 -2.42
C GLU A 189 1.63 -27.07 -0.92
N ILE A 190 1.33 -25.82 -0.56
CA ILE A 190 1.28 -25.40 0.84
C ILE A 190 0.07 -26.05 1.52
N GLU A 191 0.33 -26.84 2.57
CA GLU A 191 -0.69 -27.63 3.28
C GLU A 191 -1.81 -26.77 3.87
N HIS A 192 -3.07 -27.16 3.59
CA HIS A 192 -4.27 -26.59 4.18
C HIS A 192 -5.47 -27.53 4.02
N SER A 193 -6.50 -27.33 4.85
CA SER A 193 -7.74 -28.13 4.87
C SER A 193 -8.55 -28.10 3.57
N ASN A 194 -8.45 -27.04 2.77
CA ASN A 194 -9.11 -26.93 1.46
C ASN A 194 -8.07 -26.99 0.34
N PRO A 195 -8.33 -27.63 -0.81
CA PRO A 195 -7.46 -27.51 -1.99
C PRO A 195 -7.50 -26.10 -2.56
N LEU A 196 -6.44 -25.71 -3.25
CA LEU A 196 -6.42 -24.52 -4.11
C LEU A 196 -6.65 -24.98 -5.55
N GLU A 197 -7.62 -24.39 -6.24
CA GLU A 197 -8.08 -24.79 -7.58
C GLU A 197 -7.96 -23.63 -8.58
N GLU A 198 -7.97 -23.92 -9.89
CA GLU A 198 -7.87 -22.85 -10.90
C GLU A 198 -9.04 -21.86 -10.85
N ASP A 199 -10.21 -22.29 -10.35
CA ASP A 199 -11.34 -21.38 -10.13
C ASP A 199 -11.04 -20.32 -9.06
N ASP A 200 -10.10 -20.58 -8.13
CA ASP A 200 -9.61 -19.56 -7.19
C ASP A 200 -8.86 -18.44 -7.90
N ILE A 201 -8.14 -18.73 -9.00
CA ILE A 201 -7.50 -17.70 -9.84
C ILE A 201 -8.58 -16.81 -10.48
N LYS A 202 -9.64 -17.42 -11.04
CA LYS A 202 -10.74 -16.67 -11.66
C LYS A 202 -11.41 -15.76 -10.64
N SER A 203 -11.73 -16.29 -9.46
CA SER A 203 -12.29 -15.54 -8.33
C SER A 203 -11.36 -14.41 -7.87
N ALA A 204 -10.07 -14.66 -7.72
CA ALA A 204 -9.10 -13.62 -7.37
C ALA A 204 -9.06 -12.49 -8.41
N LEU A 205 -9.12 -12.83 -9.71
CA LEU A 205 -9.13 -11.86 -10.81
C LEU A 205 -10.43 -11.04 -10.90
N GLU A 206 -11.50 -11.41 -10.20
CA GLU A 206 -12.68 -10.54 -10.03
C GLU A 206 -12.35 -9.31 -9.16
N THR A 207 -11.36 -9.43 -8.28
CA THR A 207 -10.86 -8.28 -7.49
C THR A 207 -9.92 -7.36 -8.27
N TYR A 208 -9.66 -7.67 -9.54
CA TYR A 208 -9.03 -6.74 -10.48
C TYR A 208 -10.03 -5.61 -10.85
N ASP A 209 -10.37 -4.77 -9.86
CA ASP A 209 -11.29 -3.65 -9.99
C ASP A 209 -10.75 -2.40 -9.28
N ARG A 210 -11.10 -1.22 -9.80
CA ARG A 210 -10.66 0.09 -9.26
C ARG A 210 -11.22 0.37 -7.87
N GLN A 211 -12.33 -0.24 -7.47
CA GLN A 211 -12.91 -0.11 -6.13
C GLN A 211 -11.92 -0.55 -5.04
N TYR A 212 -10.96 -1.41 -5.37
CA TYR A 212 -9.93 -1.89 -4.45
C TYR A 212 -8.69 -0.99 -4.38
N TYR A 213 -8.67 0.20 -5.00
CA TYR A 213 -7.55 1.15 -4.85
C TYR A 213 -7.31 1.58 -3.41
N ASN A 214 -8.37 1.69 -2.61
CA ASN A 214 -8.27 2.16 -1.24
C ASN A 214 -7.93 1.05 -0.23
N PHE A 215 -7.59 -0.15 -0.70
CA PHE A 215 -7.18 -1.24 0.18
C PHE A 215 -5.93 -0.86 0.95
N THR A 216 -6.00 -0.83 2.27
CA THR A 216 -4.91 -0.33 3.12
C THR A 216 -3.85 -1.41 3.37
N ILE A 217 -2.63 -1.01 3.74
CA ILE A 217 -1.59 -1.96 4.17
C ILE A 217 -2.11 -2.83 5.32
N ASP A 218 -2.85 -2.24 6.26
CA ASP A 218 -3.39 -2.97 7.43
C ASP A 218 -4.39 -4.04 7.01
N ASP A 219 -5.21 -3.79 5.99
CA ASP A 219 -6.14 -4.79 5.45
C ASP A 219 -5.38 -5.92 4.74
N ILE A 220 -4.34 -5.61 3.97
CA ILE A 220 -3.50 -6.61 3.28
C ILE A 220 -2.82 -7.52 4.30
N VAL A 221 -2.19 -6.94 5.32
CA VAL A 221 -1.52 -7.69 6.40
C VAL A 221 -2.53 -8.60 7.11
N LYS A 222 -3.72 -8.09 7.46
CA LYS A 222 -4.75 -8.89 8.14
C LYS A 222 -5.29 -10.05 7.31
N LEU A 223 -5.39 -9.90 5.99
CA LEU A 223 -5.92 -10.94 5.11
C LEU A 223 -4.88 -11.98 4.73
N THR A 224 -3.63 -11.57 4.55
CA THR A 224 -2.57 -12.43 4.02
C THR A 224 -1.66 -12.99 5.11
N ASP A 225 -1.70 -12.42 6.31
CA ASP A 225 -0.76 -12.70 7.41
C ASP A 225 0.71 -12.44 7.02
N ILE A 226 0.94 -11.66 5.94
CA ILE A 226 2.27 -11.24 5.49
C ILE A 226 2.59 -9.89 6.12
N PRO A 227 3.65 -9.78 6.94
CA PRO A 227 4.03 -8.52 7.57
C PRO A 227 4.61 -7.55 6.52
N ILE A 228 4.14 -6.29 6.57
CA ILE A 228 4.62 -5.18 5.74
C ILE A 228 5.07 -4.05 6.64
N GLU A 229 6.36 -3.69 6.56
CA GLU A 229 6.88 -2.55 7.32
C GLU A 229 6.44 -1.24 6.67
N LYS A 230 5.86 -0.34 7.47
CA LYS A 230 5.45 0.99 7.00
C LYS A 230 6.67 1.90 6.99
N ASN A 231 6.89 2.58 5.86
CA ASN A 231 7.89 3.65 5.79
C ASN A 231 7.59 4.71 6.86
N LYS A 232 8.54 4.91 7.78
CA LYS A 232 8.46 5.99 8.76
C LYS A 232 8.85 7.29 8.09
N ARG A 233 7.93 8.25 8.05
CA ARG A 233 8.23 9.63 7.66
C ARG A 233 8.43 10.44 8.94
N ASN A 234 9.50 11.23 8.99
CA ASN A 234 9.80 12.13 10.12
C ASN A 234 8.91 13.40 10.14
N TYR A 235 8.01 13.56 9.16
CA TYR A 235 7.11 14.71 8.96
C TYR A 235 7.79 16.09 8.89
N GLN A 236 9.12 16.16 8.94
CA GLN A 236 9.86 17.39 8.74
C GLN A 236 9.66 17.89 7.30
N LYS A 237 9.53 19.21 7.17
CA LYS A 237 9.55 19.84 5.86
C LYS A 237 10.95 19.74 5.27
N GLN A 238 11.03 19.72 3.93
CA GLN A 238 12.32 19.69 3.24
C GLN A 238 13.20 20.88 3.61
N SER A 239 12.60 22.06 3.88
CA SER A 239 13.29 23.26 4.35
C SER A 239 14.06 23.00 5.64
N ASP A 240 13.37 22.46 6.63
CA ASP A 240 13.88 22.26 7.99
C ASP A 240 14.99 21.20 7.96
N HIS A 241 14.77 20.14 7.18
CA HIS A 241 15.78 19.11 6.98
C HIS A 241 17.06 19.65 6.30
N LEU A 242 16.92 20.50 5.29
CA LEU A 242 18.07 21.14 4.62
C LEU A 242 18.77 22.15 5.53
N GLU A 243 18.03 22.86 6.39
CA GLU A 243 18.58 23.78 7.37
C GLU A 243 19.41 23.03 8.42
N GLU A 244 18.87 21.96 9.00
CA GLU A 244 19.61 21.09 9.93
C GLU A 244 20.87 20.52 9.26
N ALA A 245 20.75 20.01 8.03
CA ALA A 245 21.89 19.48 7.28
C ALA A 245 22.98 20.54 7.03
N ARG A 246 22.58 21.78 6.71
CA ARG A 246 23.50 22.92 6.53
C ARG A 246 24.17 23.31 7.84
N MET A 247 23.43 23.38 8.95
CA MET A 247 24.00 23.67 10.26
C MET A 247 25.03 22.61 10.67
N ILE A 248 24.70 21.32 10.51
CA ILE A 248 25.61 20.21 10.82
C ILE A 248 26.87 20.29 9.96
N ARG A 249 26.72 20.55 8.66
CA ARG A 249 27.83 20.75 7.72
C ARG A 249 28.73 21.90 8.16
N ASP A 250 28.17 23.08 8.44
CA ASP A 250 28.93 24.27 8.79
C ASP A 250 29.65 24.10 10.13
N LEU A 251 29.02 23.42 11.09
CA LEU A 251 29.64 23.06 12.36
C LEU A 251 30.79 22.06 12.19
N ARG A 252 30.64 21.04 11.33
CA ARG A 252 31.72 20.09 11.02
C ARG A 252 32.90 20.79 10.35
N MET A 253 32.63 21.64 9.37
CA MET A 253 33.64 22.43 8.67
C MET A 253 34.40 23.35 9.64
N LYS A 254 33.67 24.07 10.51
CA LYS A 254 34.26 24.92 11.55
C LYS A 254 35.18 24.14 12.50
N ARG A 255 34.81 22.92 12.91
CA ARG A 255 35.66 22.06 13.75
C ARG A 255 36.95 21.63 13.05
N GLU A 256 36.88 21.42 11.74
CA GLU A 256 38.03 21.06 10.91
C GLU A 256 38.85 22.27 10.45
N GLY A 257 38.52 23.49 10.92
CA GLY A 257 39.20 24.73 10.54
C GLY A 257 39.05 25.10 9.06
N ARG A 258 38.09 24.50 8.37
CA ARG A 258 37.84 24.66 6.93
C ARG A 258 36.47 25.30 6.71
N LYS A 259 36.28 25.97 5.57
CA LYS A 259 34.95 26.34 5.08
C LYS A 259 34.47 25.27 4.11
N TRP A 260 33.16 25.05 4.05
CA TRP A 260 32.56 24.19 3.01
C TRP A 260 32.88 24.64 1.58
N THR A 261 33.22 25.91 1.40
CA THR A 261 33.64 26.49 0.13
C THR A 261 35.12 26.26 -0.19
N ASP A 262 35.93 25.82 0.77
CA ASP A 262 37.35 25.59 0.55
C ASP A 262 37.52 24.38 -0.38
N ASN A 263 38.21 24.60 -1.51
CA ASN A 263 38.33 23.67 -2.64
C ASN A 263 37.02 23.36 -3.39
N ASN A 264 36.00 24.19 -3.25
CA ASN A 264 34.75 23.97 -3.99
C ASN A 264 34.88 24.50 -5.42
N GLY A 265 35.24 23.61 -6.34
CA GLY A 265 35.45 23.90 -7.75
C GLY A 265 36.74 23.27 -8.29
N ARG A 266 36.86 23.19 -9.63
CA ARG A 266 38.10 22.74 -10.27
C ARG A 266 39.20 23.80 -9.99
N PRO A 267 40.37 23.41 -9.45
CA PRO A 267 41.46 24.36 -9.18
C PRO A 267 41.81 25.18 -10.43
N SER A 268 42.08 26.47 -10.26
CA SER A 268 42.54 27.32 -11.36
C SER A 268 43.89 26.80 -11.88
N LYS A 269 44.03 26.76 -13.21
CA LYS A 269 45.30 26.42 -13.89
C LYS A 269 46.08 27.67 -14.32
N GLU A 270 45.71 28.82 -13.79
CA GLU A 270 46.31 30.12 -14.15
C GLU A 270 47.81 30.17 -13.85
N ASN A 271 48.22 29.88 -12.60
CA ASN A 271 49.63 29.90 -12.22
C ASN A 271 50.45 28.92 -13.07
N LEU A 272 49.90 27.73 -13.33
CA LEU A 272 50.52 26.71 -14.18
C LEU A 272 50.76 27.21 -15.62
N VAL A 273 49.86 28.01 -16.18
CA VAL A 273 50.02 28.59 -17.52
C VAL A 273 50.99 29.78 -17.51
N LYS A 274 50.90 30.64 -16.49
CA LYS A 274 51.78 31.82 -16.34
C LYS A 274 53.25 31.44 -16.12
N GLU A 275 53.53 30.53 -15.20
CA GLU A 275 54.89 30.02 -14.95
C GLU A 275 55.49 29.39 -16.23
N TYR A 276 54.67 28.64 -16.98
CA TYR A 276 55.12 28.03 -18.23
C TYR A 276 55.41 29.05 -19.35
N LEU A 277 54.63 30.14 -19.43
CA LEU A 277 54.85 31.24 -20.36
C LEU A 277 56.12 32.04 -20.03
N GLU A 278 56.42 32.25 -18.75
CA GLU A 278 57.63 32.94 -18.31
C GLU A 278 58.90 32.19 -18.74
N GLU A 279 58.88 30.85 -18.66
CA GLU A 279 60.00 30.01 -19.09
C GLU A 279 60.03 29.78 -20.62
N ASN A 280 58.90 29.92 -21.31
CA ASN A 280 58.74 29.58 -22.73
C ASN A 280 57.89 30.61 -23.51
N PRO A 281 58.37 31.85 -23.69
CA PRO A 281 57.57 32.96 -24.26
C PRO A 281 57.16 32.76 -25.73
N ASP A 282 57.91 31.94 -26.49
CA ASP A 282 57.68 31.74 -27.92
C ASP A 282 56.78 30.53 -28.25
N HIS A 283 56.36 29.75 -27.25
CA HIS A 283 55.51 28.59 -27.48
C HIS A 283 54.07 28.98 -27.85
N SER A 284 53.53 28.35 -28.88
CA SER A 284 52.14 28.55 -29.30
C SER A 284 51.15 28.01 -28.25
N PRO A 285 49.90 28.52 -28.20
CA PRO A 285 48.86 28.01 -27.30
C PRO A 285 48.61 26.49 -27.45
N THR A 286 48.93 25.91 -28.60
CA THR A 286 48.81 24.47 -28.86
C THR A 286 49.94 23.67 -28.21
N GLU A 287 51.17 24.18 -28.26
CA GLU A 287 52.33 23.58 -27.62
C GLU A 287 52.22 23.65 -26.10
N ILE A 288 51.78 24.80 -25.56
CA ILE A 288 51.52 24.99 -24.13
C ILE A 288 50.44 24.00 -23.65
N ALA A 289 49.35 23.84 -24.40
CA ALA A 289 48.28 22.88 -24.06
C ALA A 289 48.78 21.43 -24.02
N LYS A 290 49.63 21.05 -24.98
CA LYS A 290 50.21 19.70 -25.09
C LYS A 290 51.20 19.43 -23.96
N ASN A 291 52.07 20.38 -23.66
CA ASN A 291 53.13 20.24 -22.65
C ASN A 291 52.56 20.24 -21.21
N LEU A 292 51.57 21.09 -20.93
CA LEU A 292 50.89 21.13 -19.64
C LEU A 292 49.77 20.08 -19.49
N LYS A 293 49.45 19.34 -20.57
CA LYS A 293 48.32 18.38 -20.62
C LYS A 293 46.98 19.01 -20.20
N ILE A 294 46.69 20.21 -20.71
CA ILE A 294 45.46 20.95 -20.42
C ILE A 294 44.73 21.32 -21.73
N SER A 295 43.44 21.67 -21.68
CA SER A 295 42.72 22.02 -22.91
C SER A 295 43.23 23.33 -23.49
N ARG A 296 43.26 23.46 -24.82
CA ARG A 296 43.59 24.73 -25.51
C ARG A 296 42.71 25.89 -25.03
N THR A 297 41.44 25.63 -24.75
CA THR A 297 40.52 26.62 -24.17
C THR A 297 40.93 27.10 -22.78
N THR A 298 41.58 26.26 -21.97
CA THR A 298 42.14 26.67 -20.68
C THR A 298 43.38 27.53 -20.86
N VAL A 299 44.20 27.24 -21.88
CA VAL A 299 45.40 28.03 -22.21
C VAL A 299 45.01 29.43 -22.70
N TYR A 300 44.10 29.54 -23.68
CA TYR A 300 43.61 30.84 -24.20
C TYR A 300 42.92 31.72 -23.15
N LYS A 301 42.54 31.16 -22.00
CA LYS A 301 41.96 31.94 -20.90
C LYS A 301 43.04 32.77 -20.16
N TYR A 302 44.31 32.38 -20.26
CA TYR A 302 45.41 32.92 -19.46
C TYR A 302 46.63 33.38 -20.27
N ILE A 303 46.63 33.20 -21.60
CA ILE A 303 47.49 33.90 -22.57
C ILE A 303 46.78 35.17 -23.00
#